data_AF-A0A0Q6VYE2-F1
#
_entry.id   AF-A0A0Q6VYE2-F1
#
_cell.length_a   1.000
_cell.length_b   1.000
_cell.length_c   1.000
_cell.angle_alpha   90.00
_cell.angle_beta   90.00
_cell.angle_gamma   90.00
#
_symmetry.space_group_name_H-M   'P 1'
#
loop_
_entity.id
_entity.type
_entity.pdbx_description
1 polymer ?
#
loop_
_entity_poly.entity_id
_entity_poly.type
_entity_poly.pdbx_seq_one_letter_code
_entity_poly.pdbx_strand_id
1 'polypeptide(L)'
;MKKFDLAKQMALKIEGKRKGAGAPDRFAQGAAVALDKREQRKRDAAAGLVPFACKLPADLVARINAQGADHEGGVNALLVDLLEKGLG
;
A
#
# COMPACT_ATOMS: atom_id res chain seq x y z
N MET A 1 -33.87 -27.03 -36.14
CA MET A 1 -32.87 -26.88 -35.05
C MET A 1 -33.05 -28.03 -34.08
N LYS A 2 -31.96 -28.69 -33.63
CA LYS A 2 -32.08 -29.80 -32.68
C LYS A 2 -32.40 -29.23 -31.30
N LYS A 3 -33.24 -29.93 -30.52
CA LYS A 3 -33.77 -29.46 -29.22
C LYS A 3 -32.67 -29.07 -28.20
N PHE A 4 -31.45 -29.57 -28.37
CA PHE A 4 -30.31 -29.33 -27.47
C PHE A 4 -29.39 -28.18 -27.90
N ASP A 5 -29.51 -27.69 -29.14
CA ASP A 5 -28.63 -26.63 -29.65
C ASP A 5 -28.86 -25.31 -28.90
N LEU A 6 -30.11 -25.02 -28.54
CA LEU A 6 -30.48 -23.81 -27.78
C LEU A 6 -29.88 -23.84 -26.36
N ALA A 7 -29.94 -24.99 -25.70
CA ALA A 7 -29.37 -25.16 -24.36
C ALA A 7 -27.84 -24.97 -24.38
N LYS A 8 -27.17 -25.50 -25.41
CA LYS A 8 -25.73 -25.32 -25.60
C LYS A 8 -25.35 -23.86 -25.84
N GLN A 9 -26.12 -23.14 -26.65
CA GLN A 9 -25.89 -21.71 -26.88
C GLN A 9 -26.12 -20.86 -25.62
N MET A 10 -27.13 -21.20 -24.80
CA MET A 10 -27.37 -20.53 -23.52
C MET A 10 -26.22 -20.77 -22.53
N ALA A 11 -25.73 -22.01 -22.43
CA ALA A 11 -24.58 -22.34 -21.59
C ALA A 11 -23.33 -21.53 -22.00
N LEU A 12 -23.01 -21.50 -23.30
CA LEU A 12 -21.88 -20.72 -23.83
C LEU A 12 -22.03 -19.21 -23.55
N LYS A 13 -23.25 -18.68 -23.63
CA LYS A 13 -23.54 -17.26 -23.33
C LYS A 13 -23.35 -16.93 -21.86
N ILE A 14 -23.73 -17.83 -20.95
CA ILE A 14 -23.55 -17.67 -19.50
C ILE A 14 -22.05 -17.75 -19.16
N GLU A 15 -21.34 -18.69 -19.75
CA GLU A 15 -19.90 -18.86 -19.53
C GLU A 15 -19.11 -17.63 -20.02
N GLY A 16 -19.45 -17.09 -21.19
CA GLY A 16 -18.86 -15.86 -21.71
C GLY A 16 -19.09 -14.65 -20.77
N LYS A 17 -20.32 -14.50 -20.24
CA LYS A 17 -20.64 -13.45 -19.25
C LYS A 17 -19.86 -13.60 -17.94
N ARG A 18 -19.61 -14.84 -17.50
CA ARG A 18 -18.82 -15.12 -16.29
C ARG A 18 -17.34 -14.82 -16.45
N LYS A 19 -16.76 -15.17 -17.61
CA LYS A 19 -15.33 -14.90 -17.90
C LYS A 19 -15.05 -13.42 -18.18
N GLY A 20 -16.02 -12.69 -18.73
CA GLY A 20 -15.91 -11.26 -19.03
C GLY A 20 -16.19 -10.32 -17.86
N ALA A 21 -16.70 -10.83 -16.73
CA ALA A 21 -16.83 -10.05 -15.51
C ALA A 21 -15.44 -9.87 -14.87
N GLY A 22 -14.73 -8.82 -15.30
CA GLY A 22 -13.52 -8.37 -14.63
C GLY A 22 -13.79 -8.07 -13.14
N ALA A 23 -12.72 -8.05 -12.33
CA ALA A 23 -12.83 -7.66 -10.93
C ALA A 23 -13.51 -6.28 -10.84
N PRO A 24 -14.62 -6.13 -10.07
CA PRO A 24 -15.36 -4.89 -10.09
C PRO A 24 -14.50 -3.73 -9.58
N ASP A 25 -14.60 -2.57 -10.23
CA ASP A 25 -13.76 -1.39 -10.02
C ASP A 25 -13.60 -0.96 -8.56
N ARG A 26 -14.59 -1.27 -7.72
CA ARG A 26 -14.57 -1.07 -6.27
C ARG A 26 -13.42 -1.78 -5.54
N PHE A 27 -12.82 -2.82 -6.12
CA PHE A 27 -11.65 -3.49 -5.57
C PHE A 27 -10.32 -2.88 -6.03
N ALA A 28 -10.32 -2.02 -7.06
CA ALA A 28 -9.14 -1.37 -7.63
C ALA A 28 -9.04 0.13 -7.29
N GLN A 29 -10.14 0.76 -6.84
CA GLN A 29 -10.17 2.12 -6.33
C GLN A 29 -9.37 2.24 -5.02
N GLY A 30 -8.06 2.44 -5.15
CA GLY A 30 -7.12 2.60 -4.03
C GLY A 30 -5.73 2.01 -4.30
N ALA A 31 -5.62 1.07 -5.25
CA ALA A 31 -4.34 0.45 -5.60
C ALA A 31 -3.38 1.41 -6.33
N ALA A 32 -3.89 2.46 -6.97
CA ALA A 32 -3.08 3.43 -7.71
C ALA A 32 -2.39 4.49 -6.85
N VAL A 33 -2.84 4.71 -5.60
CA VAL A 33 -2.29 5.74 -4.69
C VAL A 33 -1.33 5.14 -3.67
N ALA A 34 -1.40 3.83 -3.43
CA ALA A 34 -0.36 3.14 -2.69
C ALA A 34 0.88 3.01 -3.58
N LEU A 35 1.83 3.95 -3.46
CA LEU A 35 3.20 3.73 -3.89
C LEU A 35 3.59 2.30 -3.52
N ASP A 36 3.99 1.50 -4.51
CA ASP A 36 4.32 0.09 -4.29
C ASP A 36 5.32 0.02 -3.13
N LYS A 37 4.89 -0.57 -2.00
CA LYS A 37 5.71 -0.71 -0.79
C LYS A 37 7.06 -1.36 -1.09
N ARG A 38 7.15 -2.13 -2.18
CA ARG A 38 8.40 -2.69 -2.68
C ARG A 38 9.31 -1.62 -3.27
N GLU A 39 8.78 -0.73 -4.10
CA GLU A 39 9.51 0.37 -4.69
C GLU A 39 9.96 1.39 -3.63
N GLN A 40 9.15 1.64 -2.60
CA GLN A 40 9.56 2.44 -1.44
C GLN A 40 10.75 1.80 -0.71
N ARG A 41 10.65 0.51 -0.36
CA ARG A 41 11.75 -0.23 0.27
C ARG A 41 13.04 -0.26 -0.57
N LYS A 42 12.93 -0.31 -1.91
CA LYS A 42 14.11 -0.22 -2.80
C LYS A 42 14.79 1.14 -2.71
N ARG A 43 14.02 2.24 -2.67
CA ARG A 43 14.57 3.60 -2.49
C ARG A 43 15.22 3.75 -1.12
N ASP A 44 14.56 3.26 -0.07
CA ASP A 44 15.09 3.30 1.29
C ASP A 44 16.40 2.51 1.39
N ALA A 45 16.45 1.30 0.82
CA ALA A 45 17.66 0.49 0.78
C ALA A 45 18.80 1.15 -0.02
N ALA A 46 18.48 1.79 -1.15
CA ALA A 46 19.45 2.56 -1.93
C ALA A 46 19.99 3.78 -1.15
N ALA A 47 19.18 4.36 -0.26
CA ALA A 47 19.56 5.43 0.65
C ALA A 47 20.25 4.92 1.93
N GLY A 48 20.50 3.61 2.07
CA GLY A 48 21.12 3.02 3.27
C GLY A 48 20.23 2.99 4.50
N LEU A 49 18.93 3.26 4.36
CA LEU A 49 17.97 3.26 5.46
C LEU A 49 17.67 1.83 5.91
N VAL A 50 17.76 1.60 7.21
CA VAL A 50 17.44 0.32 7.85
C VAL A 50 16.14 0.46 8.63
N PRO A 51 15.15 -0.43 8.45
CA PRO A 51 13.93 -0.41 9.25
C PRO A 51 14.27 -0.76 10.70
N PHE A 52 14.10 0.20 11.61
CA PHE A 52 14.35 0.04 13.03
C PHE A 52 13.04 0.17 13.82
N ALA A 53 12.47 -0.97 14.24
CA ALA A 53 11.21 -1.00 14.98
C ALA A 53 11.48 -1.07 16.50
N CYS A 54 11.21 0.03 17.21
CA CYS A 54 11.20 0.08 18.66
C CYS A 54 9.78 0.35 19.19
N LYS A 55 9.47 -0.18 20.38
CA LYS A 55 8.19 0.13 21.04
C LYS A 55 8.36 1.41 21.84
N LEU A 56 7.53 2.41 21.56
CA LEU A 56 7.51 3.69 22.26
C LEU A 56 6.14 3.90 22.94
N PRO A 57 6.09 4.66 24.05
CA PRO A 57 4.82 5.09 24.63
C PRO A 57 3.95 5.86 23.63
N ALA A 58 2.63 5.66 23.66
CA ALA A 58 1.70 6.27 22.71
C ALA A 58 1.80 7.81 22.68
N ASP A 59 1.90 8.44 23.85
CA ASP A 59 2.00 9.89 23.98
C ASP A 59 3.29 10.44 23.35
N LEU A 60 4.39 9.67 23.44
CA LEU A 60 5.65 10.04 22.81
C LEU A 60 5.55 9.98 21.28
N VAL A 61 4.91 8.93 20.74
CA VAL A 61 4.66 8.81 19.30
C VAL A 61 3.79 9.96 18.79
N ALA A 62 2.75 10.34 19.54
CA ALA A 62 1.90 11.47 19.19
C ALA A 62 2.70 12.79 19.11
N ARG A 63 3.60 13.04 20.07
CA ARG A 63 4.48 14.21 20.08
C ARG A 63 5.47 14.22 18.91
N ILE A 64 6.09 13.07 18.62
CA ILE A 64 7.01 12.92 17.49
C ILE A 64 6.28 13.19 16.17
N ASN A 65 5.07 12.63 15.99
CA ASN A 65 4.28 12.85 14.79
C ASN A 65 3.85 14.31 14.63
N ALA A 66 3.44 14.97 15.73
CA ALA A 66 3.08 16.38 15.70
C ALA A 66 4.27 17.28 15.32
N GLN A 67 5.45 17.02 15.89
CA GLN A 67 6.67 17.78 15.57
C GLN A 67 7.18 17.46 14.15
N GLY A 68 7.08 16.21 13.71
CA GLY A 68 7.56 15.77 12.40
C GLY A 68 6.68 16.24 11.25
N ALA A 69 5.46 16.71 11.52
CA ALA A 69 4.57 17.28 10.49
C ALA A 69 5.15 18.56 9.88
N ASP A 70 5.83 19.37 10.70
CA ASP A 70 6.42 20.65 10.29
C ASP A 70 7.95 20.56 10.05
N HIS A 71 8.54 19.38 10.20
CA HIS A 71 9.99 19.18 10.07
C HIS A 71 10.40 18.93 8.62
N GLU A 72 11.49 19.56 8.18
CA GLU A 72 12.08 19.28 6.86
C GLU A 72 12.54 17.82 6.79
N GLY A 73 12.15 17.10 5.74
CA GLY A 73 12.40 15.64 5.63
C GLY A 73 11.47 14.76 6.47
N GLY A 74 10.49 15.33 7.16
CA GLY A 74 9.43 14.63 7.88
C GLY A 74 9.88 13.90 9.15
N VAL A 75 9.05 12.95 9.61
CA VAL A 75 9.24 12.23 10.88
C VAL A 75 10.58 11.48 10.95
N ASN A 76 11.03 10.90 9.84
CA ASN A 76 12.30 10.15 9.81
C ASN A 76 13.51 11.07 10.00
N ALA A 77 13.52 12.25 9.37
CA ALA A 77 14.60 13.23 9.56
C ALA A 77 14.61 13.77 10.99
N LEU A 78 13.44 14.10 11.55
CA LEU A 78 13.31 14.48 12.96
C LEU A 78 13.87 13.40 13.90
N LEU A 79 13.57 12.12 13.62
CA LEU A 79 14.10 11.01 14.43
C LEU A 79 15.62 10.91 14.35
N VAL A 80 16.22 11.09 13.17
CA VAL A 80 17.68 11.12 13.01
C VAL A 80 18.27 12.22 13.88
N ASP A 81 17.77 13.46 13.76
CA ASP A 81 18.26 14.60 14.54
C ASP A 81 18.14 14.39 16.05
N LEU A 82 17.02 13.81 16.51
CA LEU A 82 16.81 13.52 17.93
C LEU A 82 17.73 12.40 18.43
N LEU A 83 17.98 11.38 17.62
CA LEU A 83 18.86 10.27 17.97
C LEU A 83 20.32 10.70 17.98
N GLU A 84 20.78 11.48 17.00
CA GLU A 84 22.13 12.05 16.98
C GLU A 84 22.36 12.96 18.19
N LYS A 85 21.42 13.87 18.50
CA LYS A 85 21.50 14.72 19.70
C LYS A 85 21.53 13.91 21.01
N GLY A 86 20.90 12.75 21.05
CA GLY A 86 20.84 11.89 22.23
C GLY A 86 22.04 10.94 22.37
N LEU A 87 22.70 10.59 21.26
CA LEU A 87 23.84 9.66 21.22
C LEU A 87 25.19 10.38 21.33
N GLY A 88 25.28 11.67 20.96
CA GLY A 88 26.50 12.48 20.96
C GLY A 88 27.26 12.40 19.65
#